data_AF-A0A5D3F7Y5-F1
#
_entry.id   AF-A0A5D3F7Y5-F1
#
_cell.length_a   1.000
_cell.length_b   1.000
_cell.length_c   1.000
_cell.angle_alpha   90.00
_cell.angle_beta   90.00
_cell.angle_gamma   90.00
#
_symmetry.space_group_name_H-M   'P 1'
#
loop_
_entity.id
_entity.type
_entity.pdbx_description
1 polymer ?
#
loop_
_entity_poly.entity_id
_entity_poly.type
_entity_poly.pdbx_seq_one_letter_code
_entity_poly.pdbx_strand_id
1 'polypeptide(L)'
;MPGHLPPRRPRPARRRQLHDAACRVERRTQTLGRGPHRERASTRGDSVTLGRLGGVYAALHAGHMVGDYWAQTARAAEVKGKPGRDGRRACATHVATLTATQAAFLAGASLATGEQLNVRRAVLGLAVNAVSHYAIDRRDNGVMPVLCRALRRFGKDDYMRTATGAAHLDQAWHIAWCAITAAIIAGKD
;
A
#
# COMPACT_ATOMS: atom_id res chain seq x y z
N MET A 1 -23.01 48.70 79.77
CA MET A 1 -22.69 47.29 80.06
C MET A 1 -22.76 46.49 78.77
N PRO A 2 -21.87 45.53 78.49
CA PRO A 2 -20.46 45.60 78.11
C PRO A 2 -20.23 45.63 76.57
N GLY A 3 -19.00 45.94 76.15
CA GLY A 3 -18.61 46.23 74.77
C GLY A 3 -18.44 45.01 73.84
N HIS A 4 -18.78 45.23 72.56
CA HIS A 4 -18.49 44.32 71.45
C HIS A 4 -17.05 44.51 70.96
N LEU A 5 -16.21 43.48 71.11
CA LEU A 5 -14.93 43.35 70.41
C LEU A 5 -15.17 42.92 68.95
N PRO A 6 -14.49 43.53 67.96
CA PRO A 6 -14.52 43.06 66.58
C PRO A 6 -13.66 41.79 66.38
N PRO A 7 -13.99 40.96 65.36
CA PRO A 7 -13.30 39.69 65.11
C PRO A 7 -11.86 39.88 64.57
N ARG A 8 -10.93 39.04 65.07
CA ARG A 8 -9.55 38.95 64.59
C ARG A 8 -9.50 38.38 63.17
N ARG A 9 -8.89 39.10 62.23
CA ARG A 9 -8.55 38.58 60.89
C ARG A 9 -7.39 37.58 60.97
N PRO A 10 -7.43 36.45 60.23
CA PRO A 10 -6.29 35.53 60.14
C PRO A 10 -5.14 36.12 59.29
N ARG A 11 -3.90 35.93 59.76
CA ARG A 11 -2.67 36.36 59.08
C ARG A 11 -2.39 35.50 57.83
N PRO A 12 -2.14 36.08 56.64
CA PRO A 12 -1.83 35.33 55.43
C PRO A 12 -0.32 35.15 55.27
N ALA A 13 0.32 34.28 56.06
CA ALA A 13 1.78 34.09 55.97
C ALA A 13 2.23 32.68 55.53
N ARG A 14 1.40 31.64 55.65
CA ARG A 14 1.84 30.26 55.37
C ARG A 14 1.60 29.74 53.95
N ARG A 15 0.74 30.38 53.15
CA ARG A 15 0.37 29.84 51.82
C ARG A 15 1.34 30.21 50.70
N ARG A 16 2.15 31.27 50.84
CA ARG A 16 3.14 31.67 49.82
C ARG A 16 4.43 30.84 49.87
N GLN A 17 4.89 30.42 51.04
CA GLN A 17 6.14 29.65 51.17
C GLN A 17 6.10 28.26 50.53
N LEU A 18 4.94 27.60 50.48
CA LEU A 18 4.81 26.27 49.87
C LEU A 18 4.78 26.33 48.33
N HIS A 19 4.28 27.43 47.75
CA HIS A 19 4.20 27.58 46.30
C HIS A 19 5.57 27.88 45.67
N ASP A 20 6.43 28.63 46.37
CA ASP A 20 7.76 28.97 45.89
C ASP A 20 8.75 27.79 45.96
N ALA A 21 8.54 26.85 46.89
CA ALA A 21 9.36 25.65 46.99
C ALA A 21 9.07 24.66 45.86
N ALA A 22 7.79 24.44 45.51
CA ALA A 22 7.40 23.56 44.40
C ALA A 22 7.92 24.08 43.05
N CYS A 23 7.81 25.39 42.81
CA CYS A 23 8.26 26.04 41.58
C CYS A 23 9.80 26.03 41.39
N ARG A 24 10.55 25.80 42.47
CA ARG A 24 12.02 25.74 42.46
C ARG A 24 12.54 24.30 42.25
N VAL A 25 11.77 23.28 42.65
CA VAL A 25 12.08 21.88 42.38
C VAL A 25 11.85 21.53 40.90
N GLU A 26 10.76 22.01 40.29
CA GLU A 26 10.48 21.80 38.86
C GLU A 26 11.51 22.43 37.91
N ARG A 27 12.09 23.58 38.27
CA ARG A 27 13.14 24.21 37.45
C ARG A 27 14.49 23.49 37.53
N ARG A 28 14.76 22.81 38.64
CA ARG A 28 16.02 22.08 38.84
C ARG A 28 16.02 20.72 38.13
N THR A 29 14.86 20.09 37.97
CA THR A 29 14.70 18.90 37.12
C THR A 29 14.73 19.23 35.62
N GLN A 30 14.30 20.43 35.21
CA GLN A 30 14.38 20.85 33.80
C GLN A 30 15.78 21.24 33.32
N THR A 31 16.69 21.64 34.22
CA THR A 31 18.03 22.12 33.83
C THR A 31 19.12 21.05 33.84
N LEU A 32 18.89 19.88 34.46
CA LEU A 32 19.86 18.77 34.51
C LEU A 32 19.70 17.74 33.37
N GLY A 33 18.74 17.92 32.46
CA GLY A 33 18.51 17.02 31.32
C GLY A 33 18.98 17.52 29.95
N ARG A 34 19.49 18.76 29.83
CA ARG A 34 19.99 19.33 28.57
C ARG A 34 21.51 19.17 28.46
N GLY A 35 21.95 17.92 28.36
CA GLY A 35 23.18 17.65 27.60
C GLY A 35 22.94 18.03 26.13
N PRO A 36 23.99 18.32 25.34
CA PRO A 36 23.85 18.44 23.90
C PRO A 36 23.51 17.04 23.37
N HIS A 37 22.23 16.68 23.43
CA HIS A 37 21.68 15.68 22.54
C HIS A 37 21.93 16.24 21.15
N ARG A 38 23.07 15.83 20.58
CA ARG A 38 23.13 15.44 19.17
C ARG A 38 21.91 14.57 18.99
N GLU A 39 20.83 15.21 18.57
CA GLU A 39 19.76 14.61 17.85
C GLU A 39 20.48 13.92 16.70
N ARG A 40 20.86 12.67 16.93
CA ARG A 40 21.21 11.75 15.85
C ARG A 40 19.93 11.79 15.05
N ALA A 41 19.93 12.60 13.99
CA ALA A 41 19.00 12.52 12.90
C ALA A 41 18.93 11.03 12.60
N SER A 42 17.89 10.41 13.13
CA SER A 42 17.67 9.00 12.96
C SER A 42 17.47 8.89 11.47
N THR A 43 18.49 8.41 10.76
CA THR A 43 18.38 7.85 9.42
C THR A 43 17.54 6.57 9.50
N ARG A 44 16.36 6.64 10.15
CA ARG A 44 15.22 5.83 9.81
C ARG A 44 14.88 6.33 8.42
N GLY A 45 15.53 5.74 7.41
CA GLY A 45 15.08 5.88 6.04
C GLY A 45 13.59 5.63 6.10
N ASP A 46 12.79 6.66 5.80
CA ASP A 46 11.36 6.70 6.12
C ASP A 46 10.75 5.35 5.76
N SER A 47 10.05 4.68 6.66
CA SER A 47 9.48 3.38 6.34
C SER A 47 8.37 3.53 5.30
N VAL A 48 8.20 2.55 4.39
CA VAL A 48 7.01 2.47 3.54
C VAL A 48 5.80 2.36 4.46
N THR A 49 4.88 3.32 4.38
CA THR A 49 3.67 3.28 5.20
C THR A 49 2.65 2.33 4.60
N LEU A 50 1.84 1.68 5.45
CA LEU A 50 0.71 0.87 5.00
C LEU A 50 -0.28 1.70 4.17
N GLY A 51 -0.43 2.99 4.47
CA GLY A 51 -1.27 3.91 3.70
C GLY A 51 -0.77 4.09 2.27
N ARG A 52 0.54 4.32 2.07
CA ARG A 52 1.13 4.44 0.73
C ARG A 52 1.00 3.14 -0.06
N LEU A 53 1.39 2.02 0.56
CA LEU A 53 1.28 0.69 -0.05
C LEU A 53 -0.16 0.39 -0.45
N GLY A 54 -1.11 0.62 0.47
CA GLY A 54 -2.53 0.39 0.27
C GLY A 54 -3.14 1.29 -0.81
N GLY A 55 -2.77 2.57 -0.87
CA GLY A 55 -3.22 3.50 -1.90
C GLY A 55 -2.76 3.10 -3.30
N VAL A 56 -1.47 2.75 -3.44
CA VAL A 56 -0.92 2.25 -4.72
C VAL A 56 -1.59 0.93 -5.12
N TYR A 57 -1.77 0.00 -4.18
CA TYR A 57 -2.48 -1.26 -4.44
C TYR A 57 -3.92 -1.03 -4.89
N ALA A 58 -4.66 -0.14 -4.22
CA ALA A 58 -6.04 0.16 -4.57
C ALA A 58 -6.15 0.74 -5.99
N ALA A 59 -5.24 1.65 -6.38
CA ALA A 59 -5.18 2.20 -7.73
C ALA A 59 -4.86 1.12 -8.78
N LEU A 60 -3.86 0.28 -8.52
CA LEU A 60 -3.50 -0.85 -9.39
C LEU A 60 -4.62 -1.86 -9.54
N HIS A 61 -5.30 -2.19 -8.45
CA HIS A 61 -6.41 -3.15 -8.43
C HIS A 61 -7.63 -2.60 -9.17
N ALA A 62 -7.98 -1.34 -8.97
CA ALA A 62 -9.05 -0.69 -9.73
C ALA A 62 -8.73 -0.65 -11.24
N GLY A 63 -7.50 -0.24 -11.58
CA GLY A 63 -7.03 -0.25 -12.97
C GLY A 63 -7.00 -1.65 -13.58
N HIS A 64 -6.66 -2.66 -12.80
CA HIS A 64 -6.72 -4.08 -13.18
C HIS A 64 -8.16 -4.50 -13.53
N MET A 65 -9.11 -4.28 -12.62
CA MET A 65 -10.51 -4.67 -12.84
C MET A 65 -11.12 -3.96 -14.06
N VAL A 66 -10.81 -2.68 -14.24
CA VAL A 66 -11.28 -1.93 -15.42
C VAL A 66 -10.57 -2.42 -16.70
N GLY A 67 -9.28 -2.69 -16.64
CA GLY A 67 -8.50 -3.19 -17.78
C GLY A 67 -8.99 -4.55 -18.29
N ASP A 68 -9.23 -5.49 -17.37
CA ASP A 68 -9.62 -6.86 -17.67
C ASP A 68 -11.08 -7.01 -18.11
N TYR A 69 -12.00 -6.22 -17.53
CA TYR A 69 -13.43 -6.43 -17.75
C TYR A 69 -14.09 -5.38 -18.64
N TRP A 70 -13.58 -4.15 -18.66
CA TRP A 70 -14.18 -3.06 -19.44
C TRP A 70 -13.34 -2.71 -20.67
N ALA A 71 -12.02 -2.58 -20.53
CA ALA A 71 -11.16 -2.21 -21.65
C ALA A 71 -10.85 -3.40 -22.58
N GLN A 72 -10.89 -4.63 -22.05
CA GLN A 72 -10.67 -5.84 -22.83
C GLN A 72 -11.90 -6.19 -23.68
N THR A 73 -11.68 -6.52 -24.96
CA THR A 73 -12.75 -7.03 -25.82
C THR A 73 -12.98 -8.53 -25.61
N ALA A 74 -14.21 -8.99 -25.84
CA ALA A 74 -14.56 -10.42 -25.75
C ALA A 74 -13.64 -11.31 -26.63
N ARG A 75 -13.39 -10.89 -27.89
CA ARG A 75 -12.47 -11.60 -28.79
C ARG A 75 -11.05 -11.68 -28.23
N ALA A 76 -10.55 -10.62 -27.61
CA ALA A 76 -9.22 -10.66 -26.99
C ALA A 76 -9.16 -11.65 -25.82
N ALA A 77 -10.22 -11.71 -25.02
CA ALA A 77 -10.34 -12.68 -23.92
C ALA A 77 -10.32 -14.14 -24.41
N GLU A 78 -11.00 -14.43 -25.51
CA GLU A 78 -11.04 -15.77 -26.10
C GLU A 78 -9.72 -16.20 -26.74
N VAL A 79 -8.96 -15.25 -27.31
CA VAL A 79 -7.78 -15.59 -28.14
C VAL A 79 -6.46 -15.52 -27.35
N LYS A 80 -6.36 -14.71 -26.28
CA LYS A 80 -5.07 -14.49 -25.56
C LYS A 80 -4.45 -15.78 -25.01
N GLY A 81 -5.26 -16.78 -24.65
CA GLY A 81 -4.81 -18.08 -24.14
C GLY A 81 -4.31 -19.08 -25.21
N LYS A 82 -4.73 -18.91 -26.47
CA LYS A 82 -4.52 -19.91 -27.56
C LYS A 82 -3.05 -20.08 -27.95
N PRO A 83 -2.59 -21.24 -28.44
CA PRO A 83 -1.21 -21.41 -28.90
C PRO A 83 -0.89 -20.53 -30.13
N GLY A 84 0.40 -20.42 -30.47
CA GLY A 84 0.83 -19.75 -31.71
C GLY A 84 1.02 -18.23 -31.62
N ARG A 85 1.33 -17.62 -32.78
CA ARG A 85 1.67 -16.19 -32.90
C ARG A 85 0.47 -15.30 -32.59
N ASP A 86 -0.72 -15.68 -33.02
CA ASP A 86 -1.94 -14.88 -32.84
C ASP A 86 -2.33 -14.76 -31.37
N GLY A 87 -2.30 -15.88 -30.62
CA GLY A 87 -2.54 -15.85 -29.18
C GLY A 87 -1.49 -15.04 -28.43
N ARG A 88 -0.21 -15.15 -28.81
CA ARG A 88 0.87 -14.33 -28.22
C ARG A 88 0.66 -12.84 -28.49
N ARG A 89 0.24 -12.46 -29.71
CA ARG A 89 -0.05 -11.07 -30.08
C ARG A 89 -1.27 -10.55 -29.32
N ALA A 90 -2.36 -11.32 -29.26
CA ALA A 90 -3.56 -10.95 -28.52
C ALA A 90 -3.26 -10.74 -27.03
N CYS A 91 -2.47 -11.63 -26.43
CA CYS A 91 -2.02 -11.50 -25.05
C CYS A 91 -1.14 -10.26 -24.85
N ALA A 92 -0.20 -9.99 -25.76
CA ALA A 92 0.66 -8.80 -25.67
C ALA A 92 -0.15 -7.49 -25.80
N THR A 93 -1.11 -7.43 -26.72
CA THR A 93 -2.02 -6.30 -26.86
C THR A 93 -2.85 -6.09 -25.60
N HIS A 94 -3.41 -7.17 -25.04
CA HIS A 94 -4.16 -7.09 -23.80
C HIS A 94 -3.31 -6.56 -22.64
N VAL A 95 -2.12 -7.10 -22.44
CA VAL A 95 -1.20 -6.65 -21.38
C VAL A 95 -0.78 -5.20 -21.58
N ALA A 96 -0.57 -4.75 -22.82
CA ALA A 96 -0.26 -3.36 -23.11
C ALA A 96 -1.41 -2.42 -22.73
N THR A 97 -2.65 -2.76 -23.12
CA THR A 97 -3.85 -2.00 -22.75
C THR A 97 -4.05 -1.98 -21.23
N LEU A 98 -3.95 -3.13 -20.58
CA LEU A 98 -4.05 -3.26 -19.12
C LEU A 98 -3.00 -2.40 -18.41
N THR A 99 -1.74 -2.45 -18.84
CA THR A 99 -0.65 -1.67 -18.26
C THR A 99 -0.93 -0.17 -18.41
N ALA A 100 -1.43 0.26 -19.56
CA ALA A 100 -1.84 1.65 -19.78
C ALA A 100 -3.00 2.05 -18.87
N THR A 101 -4.00 1.19 -18.67
CA THR A 101 -5.11 1.43 -17.74
C THR A 101 -4.59 1.57 -16.30
N GLN A 102 -3.74 0.66 -15.83
CA GLN A 102 -3.15 0.73 -14.49
C GLN A 102 -2.28 1.98 -14.31
N ALA A 103 -1.50 2.36 -15.31
CA ALA A 103 -0.71 3.59 -15.30
C ALA A 103 -1.61 4.83 -15.18
N ALA A 104 -2.75 4.86 -15.88
CA ALA A 104 -3.70 5.96 -15.78
C ALA A 104 -4.33 6.07 -14.38
N PHE A 105 -4.70 4.94 -13.76
CA PHE A 105 -5.21 4.91 -12.39
C PHE A 105 -4.16 5.35 -11.36
N LEU A 106 -2.91 4.90 -11.52
CA LEU A 106 -1.80 5.35 -10.67
C LEU A 106 -1.54 6.85 -10.81
N ALA A 107 -1.53 7.37 -12.04
CA ALA A 107 -1.37 8.80 -12.29
C ALA A 107 -2.52 9.60 -11.67
N GLY A 108 -3.77 9.14 -11.85
CA GLY A 108 -4.94 9.76 -11.22
C GLY A 108 -4.87 9.78 -9.70
N ALA A 109 -4.46 8.68 -9.07
CA ALA A 109 -4.28 8.61 -7.61
C ALA A 109 -3.16 9.54 -7.11
N SER A 110 -2.03 9.59 -7.83
CA SER A 110 -0.91 10.50 -7.54
C SER A 110 -1.35 11.97 -7.63
N LEU A 111 -2.09 12.33 -8.67
CA LEU A 111 -2.63 13.69 -8.84
C LEU A 111 -3.66 14.03 -7.76
N ALA A 112 -4.57 13.12 -7.43
CA ALA A 112 -5.64 13.36 -6.46
C ALA A 112 -5.13 13.50 -5.02
N THR A 113 -4.02 12.84 -4.68
CA THR A 113 -3.42 12.87 -3.34
C THR A 113 -2.30 13.91 -3.21
N GLY A 114 -1.79 14.44 -4.33
CA GLY A 114 -0.57 15.24 -4.35
C GLY A 114 0.70 14.44 -4.04
N GLU A 115 0.62 13.12 -3.94
CA GLU A 115 1.75 12.27 -3.63
C GLU A 115 2.56 11.96 -4.89
N GLN A 116 3.85 12.30 -4.90
CA GLN A 116 4.73 11.99 -6.02
C GLN A 116 5.27 10.56 -5.91
N LEU A 117 4.90 9.73 -6.88
CA LEU A 117 5.46 8.39 -7.05
C LEU A 117 6.77 8.46 -7.84
N ASN A 118 7.77 7.66 -7.43
CA ASN A 118 9.00 7.56 -8.20
C ASN A 118 8.72 6.89 -9.56
N VAL A 119 9.03 7.59 -10.65
CA VAL A 119 8.77 7.11 -12.02
C VAL A 119 9.54 5.83 -12.35
N ARG A 120 10.79 5.68 -11.91
CA ARG A 120 11.58 4.47 -12.17
C ARG A 120 10.97 3.25 -11.48
N ARG A 121 10.51 3.42 -10.24
CA ARG A 121 9.83 2.36 -9.48
C ARG A 121 8.45 2.04 -10.07
N ALA A 122 7.71 3.06 -10.52
CA ALA A 122 6.45 2.89 -11.24
C ALA A 122 6.63 2.05 -12.52
N VAL A 123 7.61 2.41 -13.35
CA VAL A 123 7.95 1.66 -14.57
C VAL A 123 8.39 0.23 -14.23
N LEU A 124 9.27 0.05 -13.25
CA LEU A 124 9.72 -1.28 -12.83
C LEU A 124 8.56 -2.14 -12.33
N GLY A 125 7.71 -1.61 -11.46
CA GLY A 125 6.55 -2.31 -10.93
C GLY A 125 5.57 -2.70 -12.04
N LEU A 126 5.22 -1.76 -12.93
CA LEU A 126 4.33 -2.03 -14.05
C LEU A 126 4.92 -3.07 -15.02
N ALA A 127 6.22 -3.04 -15.27
CA ALA A 127 6.90 -4.05 -16.10
C ALA A 127 6.84 -5.44 -15.45
N VAL A 128 7.08 -5.54 -14.14
CA VAL A 128 6.93 -6.79 -13.38
C VAL A 128 5.49 -7.30 -13.45
N ASN A 129 4.49 -6.42 -13.27
CA ASN A 129 3.09 -6.79 -13.40
C ASN A 129 2.76 -7.29 -14.81
N ALA A 130 3.21 -6.58 -15.84
CA ALA A 130 2.97 -6.93 -17.24
C ALA A 130 3.51 -8.31 -17.61
N VAL A 131 4.73 -8.65 -17.15
CA VAL A 131 5.32 -9.98 -17.37
C VAL A 131 4.53 -11.06 -16.66
N SER A 132 4.14 -10.81 -15.40
CA SER A 132 3.30 -11.73 -14.63
C SER A 132 1.94 -11.98 -15.30
N HIS A 133 1.27 -10.92 -15.74
CA HIS A 133 0.00 -11.00 -16.46
C HIS A 133 0.14 -11.82 -17.73
N TYR A 134 1.14 -11.48 -18.56
CA TYR A 134 1.41 -12.22 -19.78
C TYR A 134 1.63 -13.70 -19.51
N ALA A 135 2.37 -14.05 -18.45
CA ALA A 135 2.65 -15.45 -18.12
C ALA A 135 1.40 -16.26 -17.78
N ILE A 136 0.45 -15.68 -17.03
CA ILE A 136 -0.77 -16.37 -16.59
C ILE A 136 -1.90 -16.32 -17.63
N ASP A 137 -2.05 -15.20 -18.35
CA ASP A 137 -3.09 -14.99 -19.36
C ASP A 137 -2.97 -15.92 -20.56
N ARG A 138 -1.77 -16.47 -20.76
CA ARG A 138 -1.50 -17.60 -21.65
C ARG A 138 -2.10 -18.89 -21.05
N ARG A 139 -3.37 -18.88 -20.62
CA ARG A 139 -4.00 -19.88 -19.75
C ARG A 139 -3.78 -21.34 -20.14
N ASP A 140 -3.77 -21.65 -21.42
CA ASP A 140 -3.57 -23.03 -21.92
C ASP A 140 -2.11 -23.39 -22.19
N ASN A 141 -1.22 -22.38 -22.30
CA ASN A 141 0.13 -22.50 -22.83
C ASN A 141 1.19 -21.74 -22.00
N GLY A 142 0.83 -21.31 -20.79
CA GLY A 142 1.60 -20.43 -19.92
C GLY A 142 1.90 -21.10 -18.60
N VAL A 143 2.00 -20.31 -17.53
CA VAL A 143 2.36 -20.83 -16.21
C VAL A 143 1.18 -21.51 -15.50
N MET A 144 -0.07 -21.16 -15.84
CA MET A 144 -1.27 -21.69 -15.17
C MET A 144 -1.34 -23.23 -15.16
N PRO A 145 -1.18 -23.95 -16.30
CA PRO A 145 -1.28 -25.42 -16.28
C PRO A 145 -0.14 -26.06 -15.48
N VAL A 146 1.05 -25.43 -15.46
CA VAL A 146 2.19 -25.92 -14.68
C VAL A 146 1.90 -25.80 -13.18
N LEU A 147 1.42 -24.64 -12.74
CA LEU A 147 1.07 -24.39 -11.34
C LEU A 147 -0.08 -25.28 -10.87
N CYS A 148 -1.12 -25.45 -11.69
CA CYS A 148 -2.27 -26.29 -11.34
C CYS A 148 -1.87 -27.77 -11.20
N ARG A 149 -1.03 -28.29 -12.10
CA ARG A 149 -0.48 -29.66 -11.98
C ARG A 149 0.43 -29.83 -10.77
N ALA A 150 1.23 -28.82 -10.43
CA ALA A 150 2.06 -28.82 -9.23
C ALA A 150 1.21 -28.83 -7.95
N LEU A 151 0.05 -28.16 -7.98
CA LEU A 151 -0.90 -28.06 -6.87
C LEU A 151 -2.05 -29.09 -6.96
N ARG A 152 -1.90 -30.16 -7.76
CA ARG A 152 -2.95 -31.18 -7.95
C ARG A 152 -3.41 -31.83 -6.64
N ARG A 153 -2.52 -31.97 -5.65
CA ARG A 153 -2.87 -32.51 -4.32
C ARG A 153 -3.90 -31.65 -3.57
N PHE A 154 -4.06 -30.40 -3.97
CA PHE A 154 -5.04 -29.45 -3.44
C PHE A 154 -6.23 -29.26 -4.40
N GLY A 155 -6.40 -30.15 -5.39
CA GLY A 155 -7.49 -30.11 -6.37
C GLY A 155 -7.40 -28.99 -7.39
N LYS A 156 -6.26 -28.29 -7.52
CA LYS A 156 -6.16 -27.12 -8.43
C LYS A 156 -6.20 -27.49 -9.91
N ASP A 157 -5.70 -28.66 -10.26
CA ASP A 157 -5.75 -29.17 -11.64
C ASP A 157 -7.19 -29.46 -12.09
N ASP A 158 -8.02 -30.04 -11.22
CA ASP A 158 -9.44 -30.27 -11.50
C ASP A 158 -10.25 -28.97 -11.44
N TYR A 159 -9.98 -28.13 -10.43
CA TYR A 159 -10.66 -26.85 -10.26
C TYR A 159 -10.53 -25.96 -11.50
N MET A 160 -9.34 -25.89 -12.11
CA MET A 160 -9.10 -25.11 -13.32
C MET A 160 -10.03 -25.52 -14.49
N ARG A 161 -10.45 -26.79 -14.57
CA ARG A 161 -11.30 -27.32 -15.65
C ARG A 161 -12.80 -27.08 -15.43
N THR A 162 -13.20 -26.57 -14.26
CA THR A 162 -14.59 -26.16 -14.02
C THR A 162 -14.95 -24.92 -14.83
N ALA A 163 -16.25 -24.64 -14.97
CA ALA A 163 -16.74 -23.55 -15.81
C ALA A 163 -16.11 -22.17 -15.52
N THR A 164 -15.77 -21.88 -14.25
CA THR A 164 -15.22 -20.59 -13.83
C THR A 164 -13.84 -20.69 -13.17
N GLY A 165 -13.36 -21.90 -12.85
CA GLY A 165 -12.16 -22.07 -12.03
C GLY A 165 -10.89 -21.49 -12.64
N ALA A 166 -10.68 -21.64 -13.96
CA ALA A 166 -9.56 -21.00 -14.64
C ALA A 166 -9.61 -19.47 -14.51
N ALA A 167 -10.79 -18.85 -14.64
CA ALA A 167 -10.95 -17.41 -14.50
C ALA A 167 -10.69 -16.93 -13.07
N HIS A 168 -11.13 -17.67 -12.04
CA HIS A 168 -10.86 -17.32 -10.65
C HIS A 168 -9.38 -17.46 -10.28
N LEU A 169 -8.70 -18.51 -10.75
CA LEU A 169 -7.26 -18.68 -10.51
C LEU A 169 -6.44 -17.57 -11.20
N ASP A 170 -6.85 -17.18 -12.39
CA ASP A 170 -6.26 -16.08 -13.16
C ASP A 170 -6.41 -14.75 -12.41
N GLN A 171 -7.62 -14.42 -11.95
CA GLN A 171 -7.86 -13.21 -11.16
C GLN A 171 -7.09 -13.21 -9.83
N ALA A 172 -7.07 -14.34 -9.11
CA ALA A 172 -6.32 -14.44 -7.86
C ALA A 172 -4.81 -14.21 -8.06
N TRP A 173 -4.25 -14.68 -9.17
CA TRP A 173 -2.87 -14.42 -9.56
C TRP A 173 -2.64 -12.93 -9.80
N HIS A 174 -3.46 -12.30 -10.62
CA HIS A 174 -3.35 -10.87 -10.95
C HIS A 174 -3.43 -9.97 -9.71
N ILE A 175 -4.36 -10.28 -8.79
CA ILE A 175 -4.52 -9.56 -7.52
C ILE A 175 -3.26 -9.68 -6.64
N ALA A 176 -2.69 -10.88 -6.54
CA ALA A 176 -1.45 -11.09 -5.80
C ALA A 176 -0.28 -10.28 -6.40
N TRP A 177 -0.19 -10.22 -7.73
CA TRP A 177 0.83 -9.43 -8.41
C TRP A 177 0.60 -7.93 -8.38
N CYS A 178 -0.66 -7.46 -8.28
CA CYS A 178 -0.95 -6.06 -7.95
C CYS A 178 -0.36 -5.68 -6.58
N ALA A 179 -0.42 -6.57 -5.58
CA ALA A 179 0.17 -6.33 -4.26
C ALA A 179 1.71 -6.27 -4.31
N ILE A 180 2.35 -7.20 -5.03
CA ILE A 180 3.81 -7.19 -5.25
C ILE A 180 4.23 -5.91 -5.98
N THR A 181 3.50 -5.54 -7.03
CA THR A 181 3.72 -4.32 -7.80
C THR A 181 3.58 -3.08 -6.93
N ALA A 182 2.56 -3.04 -6.08
CA ALA A 182 2.39 -1.94 -5.13
C ALA A 182 3.59 -1.82 -4.17
N ALA A 183 4.12 -2.93 -3.68
CA ALA A 183 5.31 -2.94 -2.83
C ALA A 183 6.56 -2.42 -3.56
N ILE A 184 6.73 -2.79 -4.83
CA ILE A 184 7.80 -2.24 -5.68
C ILE A 184 7.62 -0.73 -5.82
N ILE A 185 6.44 -0.26 -6.20
CA ILE A 185 6.22 1.17 -6.46
C ILE A 185 6.31 2.02 -5.19
N ALA A 186 5.73 1.55 -4.07
CA ALA A 186 5.68 2.29 -2.81
C ALA A 186 7.04 2.32 -2.07
N GLY A 187 7.95 1.41 -2.42
CA GLY A 187 9.30 1.37 -1.87
C GLY A 187 10.12 2.62 -2.18
N LYS A 188 11.33 2.68 -1.64
CA LYS A 188 12.16 3.89 -1.62
C LYS A 188 13.43 3.70 -2.43
N ASP A 189 13.94 4.80 -2.95
CA ASP A 189 15.20 4.83 -3.69
C ASP A 189 16.41 4.64 -2.76
#